data_AF-G7EQZ6-F1
#
_entry.id   AF-G7EQZ6-F1
#
_cell.length_a   1.000
_cell.length_b   1.000
_cell.length_c   1.000
_cell.angle_alpha   90.00
_cell.angle_beta   90.00
_cell.angle_gamma   90.00
#
_symmetry.space_group_name_H-M   'P 1'
#
loop_
_entity.id
_entity.type
_entity.pdbx_description
1 polymer ?
#
loop_
_entity_poly.entity_id
_entity_poly.type
_entity_poly.pdbx_seq_one_letter_code
_entity_poly.pdbx_strand_id
1 'polypeptide(L)'
;MDEVFESKIKSLIKTELEISPELSKLISPAQLEALTRQNYGQYWPEINKPFSAMGGVVAQTFDEKSNEIIGVLSLTEKNSNLLMWAHYVRSHTGFCIGFDDNNPFFNQKRSDRDELYHLRKVEYAKDRPTKRVMELTGVELLLVKSEDWFYEQEWRMCAV
;
A
#
# COMPACT_ATOMS: atom_id res chain seq x y z
N MET A 1 -19.99 -6.85 -18.24
CA MET A 1 -19.85 -7.16 -16.80
C MET A 1 -18.38 -7.38 -16.54
N ASP A 2 -17.79 -6.79 -15.50
CA ASP A 2 -16.35 -6.93 -15.27
C ASP A 2 -15.98 -8.28 -14.63
N GLU A 3 -14.75 -8.74 -14.87
CA GLU A 3 -14.26 -10.05 -14.42
C GLU A 3 -14.24 -10.18 -12.89
N VAL A 4 -14.10 -9.05 -12.18
CA VAL A 4 -14.10 -9.02 -10.71
C VAL A 4 -15.49 -9.35 -10.16
N PHE A 5 -16.54 -8.77 -10.73
CA PHE A 5 -17.91 -9.10 -10.35
C PHE A 5 -18.25 -10.56 -10.64
N GLU A 6 -17.90 -11.06 -11.83
CA GLU A 6 -18.19 -12.45 -12.22
C GLU A 6 -17.50 -13.48 -11.31
N SER A 7 -16.25 -13.21 -10.92
CA SER A 7 -15.51 -14.11 -10.02
C SER A 7 -16.05 -14.10 -8.59
N LYS A 8 -16.78 -13.07 -8.17
CA LYS A 8 -17.21 -12.88 -6.77
C LYS A 8 -18.72 -13.03 -6.52
N ILE A 9 -19.57 -12.88 -7.54
CA ILE A 9 -21.03 -12.82 -7.35
C ILE A 9 -21.58 -14.02 -6.56
N LYS A 10 -21.10 -15.24 -6.84
CA LYS A 10 -21.56 -16.45 -6.17
C LYS A 10 -21.18 -16.48 -4.69
N SER A 11 -19.98 -16.03 -4.34
CA SER A 11 -19.55 -15.98 -2.94
C SER A 11 -20.27 -14.88 -2.17
N LEU A 12 -20.47 -13.71 -2.80
CA LEU A 12 -21.23 -12.60 -2.20
C LEU A 12 -22.67 -13.00 -1.88
N ILE A 13 -23.37 -13.66 -2.81
CA ILE A 13 -24.74 -14.14 -2.61
C ILE A 13 -24.81 -15.14 -1.46
N LYS A 14 -23.85 -16.07 -1.40
CA LYS A 14 -23.78 -17.05 -0.32
C LYS A 14 -23.63 -16.34 1.03
N THR A 15 -22.66 -15.43 1.14
CA THR A 15 -22.42 -14.66 2.36
C THR A 15 -23.65 -13.85 2.77
N GLU A 16 -24.33 -13.20 1.84
CA GLU A 16 -25.51 -12.37 2.14
C GLU A 16 -26.68 -13.21 2.70
N LEU A 17 -26.92 -14.40 2.12
CA LEU A 17 -27.96 -15.32 2.60
C LEU A 17 -27.62 -15.93 3.97
N GLU A 18 -26.32 -16.09 4.29
CA GLU A 18 -25.86 -16.52 5.61
C GLU A 18 -26.03 -15.41 6.66
N ILE A 19 -25.78 -14.16 6.29
CA ILE A 19 -25.94 -12.98 7.17
C ILE A 19 -27.42 -12.64 7.39
N SER A 20 -28.28 -12.87 6.39
CA SER A 20 -29.71 -12.54 6.45
C SER A 20 -30.59 -13.77 6.17
N PRO A 21 -30.88 -14.58 7.21
CA PRO A 21 -31.72 -15.78 7.08
C PRO A 21 -33.15 -15.46 6.62
N GLU A 22 -33.67 -14.27 6.90
CA GLU A 22 -35.00 -13.86 6.43
C GLU A 22 -35.06 -13.68 4.90
N LEU A 23 -33.95 -13.24 4.29
CA LEU A 23 -33.84 -13.13 2.84
C LEU A 23 -33.93 -14.51 2.18
N SER A 24 -33.32 -15.53 2.80
CA SER A 24 -33.31 -16.91 2.29
C SER A 24 -34.70 -17.54 2.20
N LYS A 25 -35.66 -17.03 2.97
CA LYS A 25 -37.07 -17.46 2.92
C LYS A 25 -37.84 -16.79 1.78
N LEU A 26 -37.38 -15.64 1.30
CA LEU A 26 -38.08 -14.79 0.34
C LEU A 26 -37.57 -14.96 -1.10
N ILE A 27 -36.30 -15.32 -1.27
CA ILE A 27 -35.68 -15.44 -2.59
C ILE A 27 -34.71 -16.62 -2.64
N SER A 28 -34.77 -17.41 -3.71
CA SER A 28 -33.78 -18.47 -3.93
C SER A 28 -32.43 -17.88 -4.36
N PRO A 29 -31.30 -18.58 -4.13
CA PRO A 29 -29.98 -18.11 -4.56
C PRO A 29 -29.91 -17.78 -6.05
N ALA A 30 -30.56 -18.58 -6.91
CA ALA A 30 -30.58 -18.37 -8.36
C ALA A 30 -31.37 -17.11 -8.76
N GLN A 31 -32.49 -16.83 -8.08
CA GLN A 31 -33.27 -15.61 -8.30
C GLN A 31 -32.52 -14.37 -7.81
N LEU A 32 -31.85 -14.46 -6.66
CA LEU A 32 -31.01 -13.38 -6.15
C LEU A 32 -29.83 -13.10 -7.08
N GLU A 33 -29.22 -14.14 -7.65
CA GLU A 33 -28.16 -14.00 -8.66
C GLU A 33 -28.67 -13.28 -9.91
N ALA A 34 -29.80 -13.73 -10.47
CA ALA A 34 -30.39 -13.12 -11.65
C ALA A 34 -30.74 -11.64 -11.42
N LEU A 35 -31.34 -11.31 -10.28
CA LEU A 35 -31.69 -9.94 -9.91
C LEU A 35 -30.45 -9.07 -9.70
N THR A 36 -29.41 -9.61 -9.05
CA THR A 36 -28.15 -8.90 -8.82
C THR A 36 -27.46 -8.59 -10.16
N ARG A 37 -27.43 -9.54 -11.09
CA ARG A 37 -26.89 -9.35 -12.45
C ARG A 37 -27.65 -8.31 -13.24
N GLN A 38 -28.98 -8.35 -13.18
CA GLN A 38 -29.86 -7.38 -13.83
C GLN A 38 -29.61 -5.97 -13.28
N ASN A 39 -29.65 -5.81 -11.96
CA ASN A 39 -29.43 -4.52 -11.30
C ASN A 39 -28.01 -4.00 -11.55
N TYR A 40 -27.00 -4.87 -11.57
CA TYR A 40 -25.64 -4.48 -11.93
C TYR A 40 -25.59 -3.96 -13.36
N GLY A 41 -26.14 -4.69 -14.34
CA GLY A 41 -26.16 -4.22 -15.73
C GLY A 41 -26.89 -2.88 -15.91
N GLN A 42 -27.97 -2.68 -15.17
CA GLN A 42 -28.82 -1.49 -15.28
C GLN A 42 -28.22 -0.26 -14.59
N TYR A 43 -27.76 -0.39 -13.34
CA TYR A 43 -27.41 0.77 -12.51
C TYR A 43 -25.89 0.95 -12.32
N TRP A 44 -25.08 -0.10 -12.47
CA TRP A 44 -23.63 0.01 -12.26
C TRP A 44 -22.95 1.07 -13.12
N PRO A 45 -23.28 1.27 -14.42
CA PRO A 45 -22.64 2.30 -15.22
C PRO A 45 -22.81 3.72 -14.63
N GLU A 46 -23.97 4.01 -14.04
CA GLU A 46 -24.26 5.30 -13.41
C GLU A 46 -23.58 5.44 -12.06
N ILE A 47 -23.49 4.36 -11.27
CA ILE A 47 -22.87 4.32 -9.95
C ILE A 47 -21.33 4.34 -10.05
N ASN A 48 -20.77 3.67 -11.05
CA ASN A 48 -19.33 3.48 -11.18
C ASN A 48 -18.58 4.80 -11.40
N LYS A 49 -19.20 5.78 -12.08
CA LYS A 49 -18.57 7.08 -12.34
C LYS A 49 -18.30 7.87 -11.06
N PRO A 50 -19.30 8.19 -10.20
CA PRO A 50 -19.05 8.84 -8.92
C PRO A 50 -18.22 7.96 -7.97
N PHE A 51 -18.39 6.63 -8.01
CA PHE A 51 -17.58 5.72 -7.19
C PHE A 51 -16.08 5.77 -7.54
N SER A 52 -15.74 5.75 -8.84
CA SER A 52 -14.37 5.89 -9.32
C SER A 52 -13.77 7.25 -8.97
N ALA A 53 -14.55 8.33 -9.12
CA ALA A 53 -14.12 9.67 -8.75
C ALA A 53 -13.83 9.79 -7.24
N MET A 54 -14.69 9.21 -6.40
CA MET A 54 -14.49 9.14 -4.95
C MET A 54 -13.20 8.38 -4.61
N GLY A 55 -12.93 7.26 -5.30
CA GLY A 55 -11.68 6.52 -5.13
C GLY A 55 -10.43 7.38 -5.38
N GLY A 56 -10.46 8.22 -6.42
CA GLY A 56 -9.37 9.17 -6.71
C GLY A 56 -9.19 10.22 -5.61
N VAL A 57 -10.27 10.80 -5.11
CA VAL A 57 -10.24 11.79 -4.01
C VAL A 57 -9.71 11.17 -2.72
N VAL A 58 -10.13 9.94 -2.39
CA VAL A 58 -9.64 9.23 -1.21
C VAL A 58 -8.14 8.94 -1.32
N ALA A 59 -7.67 8.50 -2.48
CA ALA A 59 -6.24 8.26 -2.71
C ALA A 59 -5.42 9.55 -2.56
N GLN A 60 -5.88 10.65 -3.17
CA GLN A 60 -5.21 11.95 -3.05
C GLN A 60 -5.18 12.43 -1.59
N THR A 61 -6.30 12.32 -0.87
CA THR A 61 -6.37 12.73 0.54
C THR A 61 -5.43 11.88 1.40
N PHE A 62 -5.33 10.58 1.11
CA PHE A 62 -4.39 9.70 1.79
C PHE A 62 -2.94 10.10 1.52
N ASP A 63 -2.57 10.41 0.28
CA ASP A 63 -1.22 10.85 -0.08
C ASP A 63 -0.86 12.17 0.62
N GLU A 64 -1.77 13.15 0.58
CA GLU A 64 -1.60 14.45 1.24
C GLU A 64 -1.41 14.28 2.75
N LYS A 65 -2.28 13.53 3.42
CA LYS A 65 -2.17 13.31 4.88
C LYS A 65 -0.95 12.49 5.25
N SER A 66 -0.59 11.49 4.46
CA SER A 66 0.61 10.69 4.70
C SER A 66 1.88 11.54 4.60
N ASN A 67 1.96 12.45 3.63
CA ASN A 67 3.11 13.35 3.50
C ASN A 67 3.22 14.38 4.63
N GLU A 68 2.11 14.72 5.29
CA GLU A 68 2.12 15.62 6.45
C GLU A 68 2.55 14.93 7.74
N ILE A 69 2.18 13.65 7.92
CA ILE A 69 2.34 12.95 9.20
C ILE A 69 3.52 11.97 9.22
N ILE A 70 3.90 11.41 8.08
CA ILE A 70 4.94 10.38 8.00
C ILE A 70 6.27 11.00 7.59
N GLY A 71 7.26 10.93 8.47
CA GLY A 71 8.66 11.21 8.15
C GLY A 71 9.40 9.94 7.75
N VAL A 72 10.13 9.97 6.63
CA VAL A 72 11.04 8.89 6.21
C VAL A 72 12.44 9.43 6.03
N LEU A 73 13.37 8.99 6.87
CA LEU A 73 14.80 9.23 6.69
C LEU A 73 15.38 8.06 5.90
N SER A 74 15.89 8.33 4.70
CA SER A 74 16.54 7.36 3.81
C SER A 74 18.06 7.54 3.80
N LEU A 75 18.80 6.46 4.07
CA LEU A 75 20.26 6.43 4.18
C LEU A 75 20.83 5.27 3.35
N THR A 76 22.11 5.33 2.99
CA THR A 76 22.83 4.25 2.30
C THR A 76 24.03 3.79 3.11
N GLU A 77 24.32 2.49 3.12
CA GLU A 77 25.56 1.95 3.67
C GLU A 77 26.76 2.08 2.69
N LYS A 78 26.53 2.58 1.46
CA LYS A 78 27.55 2.74 0.42
C LYS A 78 27.70 4.20 -0.03
N ASN A 79 28.68 4.87 0.56
CA ASN A 79 29.04 6.24 0.18
C ASN A 79 29.77 6.37 -1.18
N SER A 80 30.13 5.27 -1.85
CA SER A 80 30.93 5.26 -3.09
C SER A 80 30.20 4.70 -4.31
N ASN A 81 28.88 4.44 -4.20
CA ASN A 81 28.11 3.89 -5.31
C ASN A 81 27.94 4.91 -6.45
N LEU A 82 28.48 4.60 -7.63
CA LEU A 82 28.47 5.51 -8.79
C LEU A 82 27.07 6.00 -9.18
N LEU A 83 26.06 5.12 -9.16
CA LEU A 83 24.68 5.47 -9.52
C LEU A 83 24.05 6.39 -8.48
N MET A 84 24.33 6.19 -7.19
CA MET A 84 23.92 7.12 -6.13
C MET A 84 24.49 8.52 -6.36
N TRP A 85 25.76 8.61 -6.73
CA TRP A 85 26.41 9.87 -7.09
C TRP A 85 25.87 10.49 -8.38
N ALA A 86 25.28 9.70 -9.28
CA ALA A 86 24.59 10.24 -10.47
C ALA A 86 23.22 10.84 -10.11
N HIS A 87 22.48 10.19 -9.20
CA HIS A 87 21.09 10.54 -8.87
C HIS A 87 20.94 11.60 -7.79
N TYR A 88 21.77 11.55 -6.74
CA TYR A 88 21.56 12.33 -5.52
C TYR A 88 22.55 13.48 -5.32
N VAL A 89 23.53 13.66 -6.22
CA VAL A 89 24.42 14.83 -6.20
C VAL A 89 24.48 15.52 -7.56
N ARG A 90 25.26 16.58 -7.67
CA ARG A 90 25.45 17.34 -8.92
C ARG A 90 26.36 16.58 -9.89
N SER A 91 25.86 15.48 -10.45
CA SER A 91 26.55 14.63 -11.44
C SER A 91 27.95 14.23 -10.98
N HIS A 92 28.02 13.38 -9.96
CA HIS A 92 29.27 12.90 -9.33
C HIS A 92 30.11 13.95 -8.60
N THR A 93 29.63 15.18 -8.44
CA THR A 93 30.30 16.22 -7.65
C THR A 93 29.46 16.60 -6.44
N GLY A 94 30.06 16.56 -5.25
CA GLY A 94 29.39 16.90 -4.00
C GLY A 94 30.13 16.35 -2.78
N PHE A 95 29.41 16.18 -1.69
CA PHE A 95 29.90 15.55 -0.46
C PHE A 95 28.86 14.58 0.08
N CYS A 96 29.31 13.65 0.92
CA CYS A 96 28.44 12.70 1.63
C CYS A 96 28.57 12.97 3.13
N ILE A 97 27.45 12.98 3.85
CA ILE A 97 27.42 13.07 5.30
C ILE A 97 27.31 11.65 5.86
N GLY A 98 28.31 11.24 6.63
CA GLY A 98 28.28 9.98 7.37
C GLY A 98 27.61 10.16 8.73
N PHE A 99 26.82 9.16 9.12
CA PHE A 99 26.21 9.08 10.44
C PHE A 99 26.77 7.88 11.20
N ASP A 100 26.92 8.01 12.51
CA ASP A 100 27.19 6.88 13.41
C ASP A 100 25.86 6.21 13.74
N ASP A 101 25.68 4.98 13.25
CA ASP A 101 24.47 4.19 13.44
C ASP A 101 24.27 3.72 14.89
N ASN A 102 25.32 3.79 15.72
CA ASN A 102 25.24 3.49 17.15
C ASN A 102 24.70 4.67 17.97
N ASN A 103 24.49 5.84 17.35
CA ASN A 103 23.90 6.97 18.05
C ASN A 103 22.47 6.64 18.52
N PRO A 104 22.10 6.92 19.79
CA PRO A 104 20.76 6.65 20.31
C PRO A 104 19.60 7.22 19.48
N PHE A 105 19.84 8.29 18.72
CA PHE A 105 18.87 8.83 17.76
C PHE A 105 18.31 7.77 16.81
N PHE A 106 19.13 6.81 16.37
CA PHE A 106 18.76 5.77 15.40
C PHE A 106 18.06 4.55 16.03
N ASN A 107 17.81 4.58 17.34
CA ASN A 107 17.05 3.55 18.04
C ASN A 107 16.24 4.16 19.18
N GLN A 108 15.06 4.69 18.84
CA GLN A 108 14.11 5.33 19.75
C GLN A 108 12.81 4.54 19.86
N LYS A 109 12.89 3.21 19.71
CA LYS A 109 11.73 2.31 19.83
C LYS A 109 11.01 2.55 21.15
N ARG A 110 9.68 2.69 21.09
CA ARG A 110 8.81 2.86 22.26
C ARG A 110 8.48 1.53 22.95
N SER A 111 8.65 0.43 22.23
CA SER A 111 8.47 -0.94 22.75
C SER A 111 9.21 -1.95 21.86
N ASP A 112 9.30 -3.21 22.28
CA ASP A 112 9.91 -4.28 21.48
C ASP A 112 9.13 -4.59 20.18
N ARG A 113 7.88 -4.15 20.10
CA ARG A 113 7.02 -4.31 18.91
C ARG A 113 6.91 -3.03 18.07
N ASP A 114 7.68 -2.00 18.41
CA ASP A 114 7.65 -0.75 17.66
C ASP A 114 8.36 -0.93 16.32
N GLU A 115 7.59 -0.81 15.23
CA GLU A 115 8.09 -0.91 13.87
C GLU A 115 8.70 0.40 13.35
N LEU A 116 8.55 1.48 14.10
CA LEU A 116 8.97 2.85 13.79
C LEU A 116 10.11 3.31 14.70
N TYR A 117 10.63 4.51 14.43
CA TYR A 117 11.65 5.21 15.23
C TYR A 117 12.97 4.44 15.41
N HIS A 118 13.33 3.55 14.49
CA HIS A 118 14.66 2.93 14.45
C HIS A 118 15.08 2.61 13.01
N LEU A 119 16.39 2.45 12.79
CA LEU A 119 16.94 2.06 11.50
C LEU A 119 16.53 0.63 11.12
N ARG A 120 16.09 0.48 9.88
CA ARG A 120 15.72 -0.80 9.28
C ARG A 120 16.23 -0.87 7.85
N LYS A 121 16.73 -2.04 7.45
CA LYS A 121 17.14 -2.26 6.08
C LYS A 121 15.91 -2.36 5.18
N VAL A 122 15.97 -1.72 4.02
CA VAL A 122 14.93 -1.84 3.00
C VAL A 122 14.98 -3.24 2.39
N GLU A 123 13.81 -3.85 2.27
CA GLU A 123 13.61 -5.12 1.58
C GLU A 123 13.43 -4.85 0.07
N TYR A 124 14.11 -5.65 -0.74
CA TYR A 124 14.04 -5.53 -2.19
C TYR A 124 13.26 -6.70 -2.76
N ALA A 125 12.24 -6.40 -3.56
CA ALA A 125 11.37 -7.38 -4.16
C ALA A 125 11.23 -7.14 -5.67
N LYS A 126 11.22 -8.22 -6.44
CA LYS A 126 10.98 -8.18 -7.89
C LYS A 126 9.60 -7.64 -8.25
N ASP A 127 8.58 -8.11 -7.54
CA ASP A 127 7.19 -7.74 -7.76
C ASP A 127 6.76 -6.71 -6.72
N ARG A 128 6.07 -5.66 -7.17
CA ARG A 128 5.49 -4.67 -6.25
C ARG A 128 4.36 -5.31 -5.43
N PRO A 129 4.16 -4.90 -4.16
CA PRO A 129 3.01 -5.35 -3.39
C PRO A 129 1.70 -5.07 -4.16
N THR A 130 0.92 -6.11 -4.41
CA THR A 130 -0.38 -6.04 -5.10
C THR A 130 -1.56 -5.94 -4.14
N LYS A 131 -1.28 -5.93 -2.84
CA LYS A 131 -2.29 -5.80 -1.78
C LYS A 131 -2.94 -4.41 -1.81
N ARG A 132 -4.17 -4.32 -1.30
CA ARG A 132 -4.80 -3.00 -1.10
C ARG A 132 -4.04 -2.22 -0.04
N VAL A 133 -4.02 -0.90 -0.13
CA VAL A 133 -3.33 -0.04 0.86
C VAL A 133 -3.77 -0.36 2.30
N MET A 134 -5.07 -0.64 2.51
CA MET A 134 -5.60 -1.02 3.83
C MET A 134 -5.16 -2.40 4.34
N GLU A 135 -4.56 -3.23 3.49
CA GLU A 135 -4.06 -4.58 3.81
C GLU A 135 -2.53 -4.61 3.97
N LEU A 136 -1.84 -3.49 3.68
CA LEU A 136 -0.40 -3.38 3.83
C LEU A 136 -0.06 -3.01 5.28
N THR A 137 0.96 -3.67 5.82
CA THR A 137 1.64 -3.19 7.03
C THR A 137 2.44 -1.92 6.72
N GLY A 138 2.73 -1.10 7.74
CA GLY A 138 3.59 0.08 7.57
C GLY A 138 4.97 -0.28 7.02
N VAL A 139 5.47 -1.48 7.36
CA VAL A 139 6.69 -2.07 6.80
C VAL A 139 6.56 -2.32 5.31
N GLU A 140 5.52 -3.01 4.87
CA GLU A 140 5.35 -3.30 3.44
C GLU A 140 5.16 -2.03 2.61
N LEU A 141 4.54 -1.00 3.19
CA LEU A 141 4.32 0.28 2.52
C LEU A 141 5.60 1.11 2.41
N LEU A 142 6.42 1.15 3.47
CA LEU A 142 7.54 2.10 3.60
C LEU A 142 8.93 1.47 3.54
N LEU A 143 9.06 0.15 3.60
CA LEU A 143 10.36 -0.56 3.67
C LEU A 143 10.55 -1.56 2.53
N VAL A 144 9.71 -1.56 1.50
CA VAL A 144 9.88 -2.41 0.32
C VAL A 144 10.16 -1.56 -0.92
N LYS A 145 11.14 -1.96 -1.74
CA LYS A 145 11.50 -1.30 -3.00
C LYS A 145 11.73 -2.33 -4.12
N SER A 146 11.68 -1.88 -5.38
CA SER A 146 12.04 -2.75 -6.52
C SER A 146 13.51 -3.16 -6.42
N GLU A 147 13.80 -4.42 -6.77
CA GLU A 147 15.16 -4.96 -6.94
C GLU A 147 16.05 -4.12 -7.87
N ASP A 148 15.48 -3.36 -8.81
CA ASP A 148 16.24 -2.45 -9.68
C ASP A 148 17.05 -1.41 -8.88
N TRP A 149 16.61 -1.11 -7.65
CA TRP A 149 17.24 -0.15 -6.74
C TRP A 149 18.09 -0.82 -5.65
N PHE A 150 18.36 -2.13 -5.76
CA PHE A 150 19.16 -2.88 -4.78
C PHE A 150 20.54 -2.25 -4.56
N TYR A 151 21.10 -1.60 -5.57
CA TYR A 151 22.41 -0.95 -5.50
C TYR A 151 22.49 0.16 -4.43
N GLU A 152 21.35 0.75 -4.04
CA GLU A 152 21.30 1.78 -3.01
C GLU A 152 21.67 1.23 -1.63
N GLN A 153 21.43 -0.06 -1.36
CA GLN A 153 21.64 -0.70 -0.06
C GLN A 153 21.07 0.17 1.08
N GLU A 154 19.79 0.48 0.93
CA GLU A 154 19.09 1.52 1.67
C GLU A 154 18.72 1.07 3.09
N TRP A 155 18.87 1.98 4.03
CA TRP A 155 18.34 1.91 5.39
C TRP A 155 17.34 3.05 5.57
N ARG A 156 16.21 2.76 6.22
CA ARG A 156 15.20 3.77 6.55
C ARG A 156 14.92 3.82 8.05
N MET A 157 14.64 5.03 8.53
CA MET A 157 13.99 5.25 9.83
C MET A 157 12.70 6.04 9.58
N CYS A 158 11.57 5.41 9.92
CA CYS A 158 10.25 6.01 9.73
C CYS A 158 9.72 6.54 11.07
N ALA A 159 9.00 7.66 11.04
CA ALA A 159 8.38 8.29 12.19
C ALA A 159 6.98 8.81 11.82
N VAL A 160 6.07 8.78 12.78
CA VAL A 160 4.71 9.36 12.69
C VAL A 160 4.43 10.31 13.85
#